data_AF-A0A4R1VUX4-F1
#
_entry.id   AF-A0A4R1VUX4-F1
#
_cell.length_a   1.000
_cell.length_b   1.000
_cell.length_c   1.000
_cell.angle_alpha   90.00
_cell.angle_beta   90.00
_cell.angle_gamma   90.00
#
_symmetry.space_group_name_H-M   'P 1'
#
loop_
_entity.id
_entity.type
_entity.pdbx_description
1 polymer ?
#
loop_
_entity_poly.entity_id
_entity_poly.type
_entity_poly.pdbx_seq_one_letter_code
_entity_poly.pdbx_strand_id
1 'polypeptide(L)' 'MVARQNTDLDHWALAFDDLMSRIGSWFVRVKLRRRVAGFVRGLLAGQPQANCWTLAEHAGDAGPQGMQRLMSAAAWGP' A
#
# COMPACT_ATOMS: atom_id res chain seq x y z
N MET A 1 30.86 10.91 -9.66
CA MET A 1 29.59 10.64 -8.95
C MET A 1 28.51 10.42 -9.99
N VAL A 2 28.07 9.18 -10.19
CA VAL A 2 27.01 8.86 -11.16
C VAL A 2 25.66 9.14 -10.50
N ALA A 3 24.88 10.06 -11.09
CA ALA A 3 23.49 10.29 -10.70
C ALA A 3 22.72 8.98 -10.86
N ARG A 4 22.33 8.38 -9.75
CA ARG A 4 21.66 7.08 -9.69
C ARG A 4 20.20 7.26 -10.13
N GLN A 5 19.96 7.13 -11.44
CA GLN A 5 18.72 6.73 -12.12
C GLN A 5 17.39 7.23 -11.51
N ASN A 6 17.00 8.48 -11.80
CA ASN A 6 15.65 8.99 -11.51
C ASN A 6 14.56 8.25 -12.31
N THR A 7 14.90 7.76 -13.51
CA THR A 7 13.98 7.13 -14.47
C THR A 7 13.32 5.85 -13.94
N ASP A 8 14.04 5.04 -13.16
CA ASP A 8 13.49 3.80 -12.59
C ASP A 8 12.47 4.09 -11.49
N LEU A 9 12.76 5.09 -10.64
CA LEU A 9 11.85 5.56 -9.59
C LEU A 9 10.58 6.19 -10.19
N ASP A 10 10.73 6.99 -11.24
CA ASP A 10 9.60 7.61 -11.95
C ASP A 10 8.72 6.53 -12.62
N HIS A 11 9.32 5.52 -13.24
CA HIS A 11 8.60 4.40 -13.84
C HIS A 11 7.85 3.59 -12.78
N TRP A 12 8.48 3.32 -11.64
CA TRP A 12 7.85 2.66 -10.50
C TRP A 12 6.68 3.45 -9.92
N ALA A 13 6.83 4.77 -9.78
CA ALA A 13 5.76 5.64 -9.30
C ALA A 13 4.54 5.58 -10.24
N LEU A 14 4.77 5.65 -11.56
CA LEU A 14 3.71 5.56 -12.55
C LEU A 14 3.01 4.18 -12.55
N ALA A 15 3.78 3.10 -12.47
CA ALA A 15 3.24 1.75 -12.40
C ALA A 15 2.41 1.54 -11.11
N PHE A 16 2.87 2.10 -10.00
CA PHE A 16 2.15 2.07 -8.73
C PHE A 16 0.84 2.87 -8.81
N ASP A 17 0.88 4.07 -9.38
CA ASP A 17 -0.32 4.90 -9.55
C ASP A 17 -1.35 4.24 -10.49
N ASP A 18 -0.91 3.60 -11.58
CA ASP A 18 -1.79 2.83 -12.47
C ASP A 18 -2.45 1.66 -11.73
N LEU A 19 -1.67 0.88 -10.96
CA LEU A 19 -2.21 -0.18 -10.10
C LEU A 19 -3.26 0.37 -9.13
N MET A 20 -2.93 1.45 -8.43
CA MET A 20 -3.84 2.08 -7.45
C MET A 20 -5.10 2.65 -8.10
N SER A 21 -5.01 3.14 -9.35
CA SER A 21 -6.16 3.59 -10.13
C SER A 21 -7.11 2.44 -10.46
N ARG A 22 -6.56 1.30 -10.93
CA ARG A 22 -7.34 0.10 -11.28
C ARG A 22 -8.12 -0.47 -10.10
N ILE A 23 -7.46 -0.62 -8.95
CA ILE A 23 -8.08 -1.18 -7.73
C ILE A 23 -8.85 -0.12 -6.93
N GLY A 24 -8.61 1.17 -7.18
CA GLY A 24 -9.18 2.29 -6.43
C GLY A 24 -10.70 2.40 -6.50
N SER A 25 -11.30 1.83 -7.54
CA SER A 25 -12.76 1.72 -7.73
C SER A 25 -13.43 0.87 -6.63
N TRP A 26 -12.73 -0.13 -6.08
CA TRP A 26 -13.23 -0.97 -4.99
C TRP A 26 -13.28 -0.25 -3.65
N PHE A 27 -12.57 0.88 -3.54
CA PHE A 27 -12.47 1.67 -2.31
C PHE A 27 -13.14 3.03 -2.49
N VAL A 28 -14.43 3.13 -2.17
CA VAL A 28 -15.23 4.35 -2.38
C VAL A 28 -14.68 5.56 -1.61
N ARG A 29 -14.11 5.35 -0.42
CA ARG A 29 -13.63 6.43 0.47
C ARG A 29 -12.17 6.77 0.19
N VAL A 30 -11.86 8.06 0.01
CA VAL A 30 -10.48 8.56 -0.19
C VAL A 30 -9.53 8.11 0.92
N LYS A 31 -9.98 8.10 2.19
CA LYS A 31 -9.19 7.59 3.32
C LYS A 31 -8.80 6.12 3.16
N LEU A 32 -9.69 5.31 2.58
CA LEU A 32 -9.44 3.89 2.35
C LEU A 32 -8.48 3.66 1.17
N ARG A 33 -8.59 4.46 0.10
CA ARG A 33 -7.62 4.46 -1.01
C ARG A 33 -6.19 4.76 -0.54
N ARG A 34 -6.03 5.79 0.31
CA ARG A 34 -4.73 6.14 0.91
C ARG A 34 -4.17 5.00 1.76
N ARG A 35 -5.03 4.32 2.53
CA ARG A 35 -4.63 3.19 3.37
C ARG A 35 -4.18 1.99 2.55
N VAL A 36 -4.91 1.65 1.49
CA VAL A 36 -4.53 0.56 0.58
C VAL A 36 -3.21 0.88 -0.12
N ALA A 37 -2.99 2.13 -0.54
CA ALA A 37 -1.69 2.52 -1.08
C ALA A 37 -0.55 2.34 -0.06
N GLY A 38 -0.77 2.71 1.22
CA GLY A 38 0.18 2.44 2.30
C GLY A 38 0.44 0.95 2.52
N PHE A 39 -0.62 0.14 2.46
CA PHE A 39 -0.53 -1.32 2.56
C PHE A 39 0.30 -1.94 1.43
N VAL A 40 0.01 -1.61 0.17
CA VAL A 40 0.74 -2.14 -0.99
C VAL A 40 2.20 -1.69 -0.96
N ARG A 41 2.47 -0.42 -0.62
CA ARG A 41 3.86 0.05 -0.43
C ARG A 41 4.59 -0.74 0.66
N GLY A 42 3.95 -1.00 1.79
CA GLY A 42 4.53 -1.79 2.87
C GLY A 42 4.83 -3.24 2.47
N LEU A 43 4.00 -3.85 1.62
CA LEU A 43 4.25 -5.18 1.05
C LEU A 43 5.47 -5.17 0.11
N LEU A 44 5.56 -4.15 -0.74
CA LEU A 44 6.65 -4.02 -1.72
C LEU A 44 7.98 -3.57 -1.09
N ALA A 45 7.96 -3.03 0.13
CA ALA A 45 9.15 -2.58 0.85
C ALA A 45 10.06 -3.73 1.32
N GLY A 46 9.73 -4.99 1.04
CA GLY A 46 10.57 -6.15 1.38
C GLY A 46 10.62 -6.45 2.88
N GLN A 47 9.55 -6.13 3.61
CA GLN A 47 9.51 -6.36 5.05
C GLN A 47 9.55 -7.85 5.39
N PRO A 48 10.36 -8.30 6.37
CA PRO A 48 10.47 -9.71 6.75
C PRO A 48 9.14 -10.32 7.21
N GLN A 49 8.26 -9.48 7.79
CA GLN A 49 6.92 -9.85 8.20
C GLN A 49 5.94 -8.72 7.92
N ALA A 50 5.12 -8.91 6.90
CA ALA A 50 4.03 -8.01 6.54
C ALA A 50 2.79 -8.25 7.43
N ASN A 51 2.91 -8.01 8.74
CA ASN A 51 1.77 -8.05 9.64
C ASN A 51 1.03 -6.68 9.66
N CYS A 52 -0.20 -6.65 10.16
CA CYS A 52 -1.03 -5.43 10.20
C CYS A 52 -0.37 -4.26 10.94
N TRP A 53 0.50 -4.53 11.92
CA TRP A 53 1.21 -3.52 12.68
C TRP A 53 2.33 -2.90 11.84
N THR A 54 3.24 -3.73 11.31
CA THR A 54 4.35 -3.28 10.46
C THR A 54 3.85 -2.48 9.24
N LEU A 55 2.74 -2.92 8.64
CA LEU A 55 2.15 -2.22 7.50
C LEU A 55 1.44 -0.92 7.91
N ALA A 56 0.89 -0.85 9.12
CA ALA A 56 0.32 0.39 9.65
C ALA A 56 1.41 1.42 9.97
N GLU A 57 2.52 0.98 10.57
CA GLU A 57 3.70 1.83 10.80
C GLU A 57 4.24 2.39 9.49
N HIS A 58 4.40 1.54 8.47
CA HIS A 58 4.84 1.98 7.15
C HIS A 58 3.87 2.96 6.49
N ALA A 59 2.56 2.82 6.75
CA ALA A 59 1.53 3.73 6.24
C ALA A 59 1.39 5.03 7.06
N GLY A 60 2.12 5.18 8.18
CA GLY A 60 1.99 6.30 9.11
C GLY A 60 0.69 6.30 9.91
N ASP A 61 0.01 5.15 10.01
CA ASP A 61 -1.19 4.99 10.83
C ASP A 61 -0.81 4.84 12.31
N ALA A 62 -1.62 5.40 13.21
CA ALA A 62 -1.40 5.35 14.66
C ALA A 62 -1.58 3.95 15.29
N GLY A 63 -2.03 2.96 14.50
CA GLY A 63 -2.27 1.61 14.99
C GLY A 63 -2.84 0.66 13.93
N PRO A 64 -2.85 -0.65 14.22
CA PRO A 64 -3.15 -1.72 13.27
C PRO A 64 -4.63 -1.83 12.93
N GLN A 65 -5.52 -1.20 13.70
CA GLN A 65 -6.98 -1.38 13.58
C GLN A 65 -7.45 -1.01 12.18
N GLY A 66 -6.78 -0.04 11.58
CA GLY A 66 -7.04 0.36 10.21
C GLY A 66 -6.77 -0.73 9.18
N MET A 67 -5.65 -1.42 9.34
CA MET A 67 -5.20 -2.49 8.45
C MET A 67 -5.98 -3.78 8.70
N GLN A 68 -6.28 -4.06 9.96
CA GLN A 68 -7.15 -5.19 10.35
C GLN A 68 -8.54 -5.04 9.74
N ARG A 69 -9.15 -3.85 9.79
CA ARG A 69 -10.45 -3.59 9.16
C ARG A 69 -10.41 -3.72 7.64
N LEU A 70 -9.29 -3.38 7.01
CA LEU A 70 -9.10 -3.57 5.56
C LEU A 70 -9.10 -5.06 5.21
N MET A 71 -8.33 -5.87 5.95
CA MET A 71 -8.26 -7.31 5.72
C MET A 71 -9.53 -8.04 6.13
N SER A 72 -10.20 -7.63 7.22
CA SER A 72 -11.43 -8.27 7.69
C SER A 72 -12.62 -7.96 6.80
N ALA A 73 -12.58 -6.86 6.02
CA ALA A 73 -13.61 -6.52 5.06
C ALA A 73 -13.43 -7.23 3.71
N ALA A 74 -12.28 -7.87 3.47
CA ALA A 74 -12.09 -8.68 2.28
C ALA A 74 -12.78 -10.03 2.46
N ALA A 75 -13.60 -10.41 1.48
CA ALA A 75 -14.14 -11.75 1.36
C ALA A 75 -13.03 -12.65 0.81
N TRP A 76 -12.19 -13.15 1.72
CA TRP A 76 -11.24 -14.20 1.38
C TRP A 76 -12.04 -15.47 1.09
N GLY A 77 -11.79 -16.08 -0.05
CA GLY A 77 -12.31 -17.42 -0.31
C GLY A 77 -11.77 -18.41 0.73
N PRO A 78 -12.46 -19.55 0.94
CA PRO A 78 -11.95 -20.62 1.79
C PRO A 78 -10.60 -21.18 1.32
#